data_AF-A0A7X3MTQ9-F1
#
_entry.id   AF-A0A7X3MTQ9-F1
#
_cell.length_a   1.000
_cell.length_b   1.000
_cell.length_c   1.000
_cell.angle_alpha   90.00
_cell.angle_beta   90.00
_cell.angle_gamma   90.00
#
_symmetry.space_group_name_H-M   'P 1'
#
loop_
_entity.id
_entity.type
_entity.pdbx_description
1 polymer ?
#
loop_
_entity_poly.entity_id
_entity_poly.type
_entity_poly.pdbx_seq_one_letter_code
_entity_poly.pdbx_strand_id
1 'polypeptide(L)'
;MPAINSYSPTGNAYIDGVLGDHKWAVNSFTYSFPTSGSYYGSGYGSGENVTNFGALNANQQAMVRSDLKMYASVANLSFTEISETSSQHADLRFAMSDKPSTAWAYFPTTAAEGGDTWFNNSDGYYNTPVKGNYASLTILHEIGHALGLEHAHEHFVMPADRDSMEYTVMSYRSYVGASTTSGYVNETWGYAQSLMMYDIAAL
;
A
#
# COMPACT_ATOMS: atom_id res chain seq x y z
N MET A 1 -10.77 -5.35 13.24
CA MET A 1 -9.56 -5.81 12.56
C MET A 1 -9.70 -7.28 12.25
N PRO A 2 -9.47 -7.70 10.99
CA PRO A 2 -9.47 -9.10 10.61
C PRO A 2 -8.37 -9.90 11.32
N ALA A 3 -8.53 -11.23 11.39
CA ALA A 3 -7.49 -12.11 11.88
C ALA A 3 -6.33 -12.21 10.86
N ILE A 4 -5.14 -12.57 11.33
CA ILE A 4 -3.95 -12.80 10.52
C ILE A 4 -3.50 -14.27 10.60
N ASN A 5 -2.72 -14.70 9.62
CA ASN A 5 -2.06 -16.00 9.56
C ASN A 5 -0.61 -15.85 9.08
N SER A 6 0.22 -16.83 9.43
CA SER A 6 1.52 -17.03 8.77
C SER A 6 1.36 -17.88 7.50
N TYR A 7 2.40 -17.89 6.67
CA TYR A 7 2.55 -18.82 5.56
C TYR A 7 3.98 -19.35 5.52
N SER A 8 4.19 -20.42 4.75
CA SER A 8 5.53 -20.90 4.44
C SER A 8 5.99 -20.27 3.13
N PRO A 9 7.28 -19.91 3.00
CA PRO A 9 7.85 -19.51 1.73
C PRO A 9 7.60 -20.57 0.65
N THR A 10 7.43 -20.13 -0.58
CA THR A 10 7.15 -20.97 -1.75
C THR A 10 8.39 -21.76 -2.19
N GLY A 11 9.59 -21.30 -1.81
CA GLY A 11 10.87 -21.81 -2.31
C GLY A 11 11.31 -21.15 -3.63
N ASN A 12 10.51 -20.22 -4.16
CA ASN A 12 10.89 -19.38 -5.29
C ASN A 12 11.27 -18.00 -4.78
N ALA A 13 12.58 -17.69 -4.77
CA ALA A 13 13.11 -16.42 -4.27
C ALA A 13 12.52 -15.17 -4.95
N TYR A 14 12.00 -15.30 -6.17
CA TYR A 14 11.35 -14.17 -6.85
C TYR A 14 9.91 -13.92 -6.38
N ILE A 15 9.24 -14.92 -5.83
CA ILE A 15 7.92 -14.74 -5.20
C ILE A 15 8.13 -14.38 -3.75
N ASP A 16 8.98 -15.15 -3.06
CA ASP A 16 9.24 -15.00 -1.63
C ASP A 16 9.81 -13.63 -1.28
N GLY A 17 10.56 -13.00 -2.19
CA GLY A 17 11.16 -11.69 -1.92
C GLY A 17 10.22 -10.51 -1.87
N VAL A 18 8.93 -10.68 -2.17
CA VAL A 18 7.90 -9.65 -1.95
C VAL A 18 6.86 -10.10 -0.92
N LEU A 19 7.10 -11.20 -0.21
CA LEU A 19 6.22 -11.71 0.82
C LEU A 19 6.64 -11.17 2.19
N GLY A 20 5.74 -10.47 2.88
CA GLY A 20 5.97 -10.02 4.27
C GLY A 20 5.94 -11.16 5.30
N ASP A 21 5.75 -10.81 6.57
CA ASP A 21 5.73 -11.81 7.66
C ASP A 21 4.36 -12.49 7.84
N HIS A 22 3.29 -11.74 7.56
CA HIS A 22 1.92 -12.14 7.85
C HIS A 22 1.01 -11.83 6.68
N LYS A 23 -0.04 -12.64 6.55
CA LYS A 23 -1.17 -12.37 5.66
C LYS A 23 -2.45 -12.25 6.45
N TRP A 24 -3.45 -11.62 5.84
CA TRP A 24 -4.80 -11.69 6.35
C TRP A 24 -5.36 -13.12 6.29
N ALA A 25 -6.12 -13.50 7.31
CA ALA A 25 -6.87 -14.76 7.35
C ALA A 25 -8.22 -14.69 6.62
N VAL A 26 -8.54 -13.53 6.05
CA VAL A 26 -9.74 -13.25 5.27
C VAL A 26 -9.34 -12.80 3.87
N ASN A 27 -10.30 -12.86 2.95
CA ASN A 27 -10.14 -12.40 1.59
C ASN A 27 -11.20 -11.37 1.17
N SER A 28 -12.03 -10.94 2.12
CA SER A 28 -13.09 -9.97 1.90
C SER A 28 -12.91 -8.84 2.90
N PHE A 29 -12.70 -7.64 2.39
CA PHE A 29 -12.36 -6.46 3.16
C PHE A 29 -13.42 -5.38 2.97
N THR A 30 -13.69 -4.66 4.04
CA THR A 30 -14.25 -3.32 3.93
C THR A 30 -13.12 -2.31 3.75
N TYR A 31 -13.37 -1.24 2.99
CA TYR A 31 -12.47 -0.09 2.94
C TYR A 31 -13.23 1.22 3.09
N SER A 32 -12.53 2.26 3.53
CA SER A 32 -13.14 3.58 3.72
C SER A 32 -12.13 4.73 3.56
N PHE A 33 -12.68 5.94 3.52
CA PHE A 33 -11.93 7.19 3.46
C PHE A 33 -12.31 8.06 4.67
N PRO A 34 -11.58 7.95 5.80
CA PRO A 34 -11.87 8.75 6.98
C PRO A 34 -11.78 10.25 6.69
N THR A 35 -12.72 11.00 7.25
CA THR A 35 -12.81 12.47 7.08
C THR A 35 -12.32 13.23 8.31
N SER A 36 -11.98 12.53 9.39
CA SER A 36 -11.44 13.12 10.61
C SER A 36 -10.46 12.17 11.31
N GLY A 37 -9.31 12.71 11.72
CA GLY A 37 -8.35 11.99 12.57
C GLY A 37 -8.92 11.56 13.93
N SER A 38 -10.01 12.19 14.38
CA SER A 38 -10.71 11.79 15.62
C SER A 38 -11.33 10.38 15.55
N TYR A 39 -11.59 9.85 14.34
CA TYR A 39 -12.17 8.51 14.16
C TYR A 39 -11.19 7.38 14.51
N TYR A 40 -9.91 7.68 14.68
CA TYR A 40 -8.87 6.71 15.01
C TYR A 40 -8.63 6.55 16.52
N GLY A 41 -9.18 7.45 17.34
CA GLY A 41 -8.96 7.47 18.78
C GLY A 41 -7.58 8.01 19.21
N SER A 42 -7.26 7.87 20.50
CA SER A 42 -6.02 8.35 21.10
C SER A 42 -4.92 7.28 21.07
N GLY A 43 -3.66 7.70 20.88
CA GLY A 43 -2.51 6.78 20.89
C GLY A 43 -2.49 5.81 19.71
N TYR A 44 -3.03 6.26 18.58
CA TYR A 44 -3.20 5.46 17.38
C TYR A 44 -1.91 5.42 16.55
N GLY A 45 -1.50 4.22 16.14
CA GLY A 45 -0.33 4.00 15.29
C GLY A 45 0.89 4.78 15.76
N SER A 46 1.49 5.53 14.84
CA SER A 46 2.65 6.40 15.10
C SER A 46 2.24 7.86 15.33
N GLY A 47 0.95 8.15 15.49
CA GLY A 47 0.36 9.47 15.67
C GLY A 47 -0.03 10.17 14.36
N GLU A 48 -0.30 9.42 13.30
CA GLU A 48 -0.71 9.95 11.99
C GLU A 48 -2.01 10.76 12.10
N ASN A 49 -2.96 10.24 12.86
CA ASN A 49 -4.28 10.81 13.03
C ASN A 49 -4.28 12.18 13.74
N VAL A 50 -3.18 12.54 14.40
CA VAL A 50 -2.99 13.84 15.08
C VAL A 50 -1.90 14.70 14.45
N THR A 51 -1.18 14.19 13.45
CA THR A 51 -0.10 14.90 12.76
C THR A 51 -0.59 15.41 11.41
N ASN A 52 -1.21 16.60 11.43
CA ASN A 52 -1.81 17.25 10.25
C ASN A 52 -2.64 16.30 9.38
N PHE A 53 -3.66 15.68 10.00
CA PHE A 53 -4.58 14.79 9.30
C PHE A 53 -5.21 15.46 8.07
N GLY A 54 -5.28 14.72 6.96
CA GLY A 54 -6.01 15.11 5.77
C GLY A 54 -6.92 13.99 5.28
N ALA A 55 -8.13 14.35 4.84
CA ALA A 55 -9.01 13.42 4.15
C ALA A 55 -8.59 13.29 2.68
N LEU A 56 -8.72 12.10 2.09
CA LEU A 56 -8.48 11.93 0.65
C LEU A 56 -9.49 12.74 -0.17
N ASN A 57 -8.98 13.45 -1.17
CA ASN A 57 -9.76 14.12 -2.20
C ASN A 57 -10.35 13.13 -3.22
N ALA A 58 -11.25 13.61 -4.09
CA ALA A 58 -11.95 12.75 -5.04
C ALA A 58 -11.02 11.99 -6.02
N ASN A 59 -9.92 12.59 -6.47
CA ASN A 59 -8.96 11.95 -7.37
C ASN A 59 -8.21 10.81 -6.66
N GLN A 60 -7.78 11.05 -5.42
CA GLN A 60 -7.11 10.04 -4.59
C GLN A 60 -8.03 8.86 -4.29
N GLN A 61 -9.28 9.13 -3.88
CA GLN A 61 -10.26 8.08 -3.65
C GLN A 61 -10.55 7.28 -4.93
N ALA A 62 -10.66 7.95 -6.09
CA ALA A 62 -10.85 7.28 -7.38
C ALA A 62 -9.67 6.36 -7.74
N MET A 63 -8.44 6.77 -7.44
CA MET A 63 -7.25 5.93 -7.62
C MET A 63 -7.29 4.71 -6.70
N VAL A 64 -7.50 4.88 -5.40
CA VAL A 64 -7.63 3.76 -4.44
C VAL A 64 -8.70 2.76 -4.90
N ARG A 65 -9.89 3.24 -5.29
CA ARG A 65 -10.96 2.38 -5.82
C ARG A 65 -10.54 1.61 -7.07
N SER A 66 -9.77 2.24 -7.96
CA SER A 66 -9.24 1.59 -9.17
C SER A 66 -8.22 0.51 -8.84
N ASP A 67 -7.31 0.79 -7.90
CA ASP A 67 -6.22 -0.12 -7.55
C ASP A 67 -6.74 -1.32 -6.75
N LEU A 68 -7.67 -1.12 -5.80
CA LEU A 68 -8.35 -2.23 -5.11
C LEU A 68 -9.07 -3.17 -6.10
N LYS A 69 -9.71 -2.62 -7.14
CA LYS A 69 -10.30 -3.43 -8.22
C LYS A 69 -9.25 -4.21 -9.01
N MET A 70 -8.05 -3.65 -9.17
CA MET A 70 -6.96 -4.34 -9.84
C MET A 70 -6.45 -5.53 -9.03
N TYR A 71 -6.21 -5.35 -7.72
CA TYR A 71 -5.89 -6.45 -6.81
C TYR A 71 -6.97 -7.54 -6.84
N ALA A 72 -8.26 -7.17 -6.76
CA ALA A 72 -9.38 -8.12 -6.86
C ALA A 72 -9.50 -8.82 -8.22
N SER A 73 -8.94 -8.27 -9.30
CA SER A 73 -9.01 -8.88 -10.63
C SER A 73 -8.02 -10.03 -10.84
N VAL A 74 -6.95 -10.07 -10.04
CA VAL A 74 -5.86 -11.06 -10.18
C VAL A 74 -5.80 -12.05 -9.01
N ALA A 75 -6.41 -11.71 -7.88
CA ALA A 75 -6.45 -12.52 -6.67
C ALA A 75 -7.89 -12.76 -6.22
N ASN A 76 -8.12 -13.77 -5.39
CA ASN A 76 -9.44 -14.08 -4.82
C ASN A 76 -9.81 -13.11 -3.68
N LEU A 77 -9.78 -11.80 -3.96
CA LEU A 77 -10.03 -10.73 -3.00
C LEU A 77 -11.33 -9.99 -3.34
N SER A 78 -12.03 -9.50 -2.33
CA SER A 78 -13.17 -8.60 -2.51
C SER A 78 -13.07 -7.39 -1.59
N PHE A 79 -13.50 -6.24 -2.11
CA PHE A 79 -13.42 -4.95 -1.43
C PHE A 79 -14.78 -4.26 -1.47
N THR A 80 -15.30 -3.92 -0.30
CA THR A 80 -16.58 -3.20 -0.18
C THR A 80 -16.35 -1.85 0.48
N GLU A 81 -16.69 -0.77 -0.22
CA GLU A 81 -16.62 0.56 0.37
C GLU A 81 -17.70 0.72 1.44
N ILE A 82 -17.30 1.24 2.60
CA ILE A 82 -18.23 1.70 3.64
C ILE A 82 -17.96 3.16 3.99
N SER A 83 -18.99 3.84 4.48
CA SER A 83 -18.82 5.19 5.03
C SER A 83 -18.18 5.11 6.41
N GLU A 84 -16.99 5.70 6.54
CA GLU A 84 -16.34 5.85 7.85
C GLU A 84 -17.14 6.82 8.73
N THR A 85 -17.28 6.49 10.01
CA THR A 85 -17.83 7.39 11.03
C THR A 85 -17.02 7.26 12.32
N SER A 86 -17.38 8.02 13.35
CA SER A 86 -16.78 7.89 14.69
C SER A 86 -17.02 6.54 15.37
N SER A 87 -17.89 5.68 14.84
CA SER A 87 -18.22 4.37 15.43
C SER A 87 -18.27 3.24 14.40
N GLN A 88 -17.92 3.51 13.15
CA GLN A 88 -17.90 2.52 12.07
C GLN A 88 -16.59 2.71 11.31
N HIS A 89 -15.74 1.69 11.37
CA HIS A 89 -14.40 1.68 10.82
C HIS A 89 -14.25 0.52 9.85
N ALA A 90 -13.62 0.77 8.72
CA ALA A 90 -13.31 -0.28 7.75
C ALA A 90 -12.07 -1.10 8.15
N ASP A 91 -11.86 -2.22 7.46
CA ASP A 91 -10.65 -3.04 7.63
C ASP A 91 -9.41 -2.36 7.03
N LEU A 92 -9.58 -1.64 5.92
CA LEU A 92 -8.54 -0.87 5.25
C LEU A 92 -8.95 0.60 5.19
N ARG A 93 -8.21 1.50 5.85
CA ARG A 93 -8.53 2.94 5.83
C ARG A 93 -7.42 3.73 5.15
N PHE A 94 -7.83 4.67 4.30
CA PHE A 94 -6.92 5.50 3.53
C PHE A 94 -7.08 6.96 3.94
N ALA A 95 -6.00 7.57 4.41
CA ALA A 95 -5.99 8.96 4.87
C ALA A 95 -4.65 9.64 4.56
N MET A 96 -4.56 10.94 4.84
CA MET A 96 -3.33 11.72 4.75
C MET A 96 -2.85 12.17 6.13
N SER A 97 -1.55 12.35 6.27
CA SER A 97 -0.90 12.84 7.49
C SER A 97 0.49 13.38 7.12
N ASP A 98 1.02 14.34 7.88
CA ASP A 98 2.43 14.75 7.78
C ASP A 98 3.37 13.88 8.62
N LYS A 99 2.87 12.79 9.18
CA LYS A 99 3.69 11.82 9.89
C LYS A 99 4.64 11.05 8.93
N PRO A 100 4.17 10.47 7.81
CA PRO A 100 5.07 9.95 6.78
C PRO A 100 5.72 11.09 5.97
N SER A 101 6.99 10.93 5.61
CA SER A 101 7.66 11.85 4.66
C SER A 101 7.12 11.71 3.23
N THR A 102 6.72 10.50 2.84
CA THR A 102 6.13 10.21 1.53
C THR A 102 4.78 9.52 1.73
N ALA A 103 4.79 8.25 2.11
CA ALA A 103 3.63 7.45 2.44
C ALA A 103 4.07 6.22 3.25
N TRP A 104 3.13 5.53 3.88
CA TRP A 104 3.30 4.16 4.35
C TRP A 104 1.94 3.46 4.48
N ALA A 105 1.97 2.15 4.57
CA ALA A 105 0.88 1.36 5.10
C ALA A 105 1.34 0.43 6.20
N TYR A 106 0.42 0.12 7.11
CA TYR A 106 0.63 -0.93 8.09
C TYR A 106 0.34 -2.28 7.45
N PHE A 107 1.29 -3.21 7.61
CA PHE A 107 1.13 -4.61 7.24
C PHE A 107 -0.06 -5.29 7.96
N PRO A 108 -0.46 -6.49 7.54
CA PRO A 108 -1.46 -7.28 8.24
C PRO A 108 -1.10 -7.47 9.73
N THR A 109 -1.91 -6.90 10.61
CA THR A 109 -1.81 -7.05 12.07
C THR A 109 -3.19 -6.96 12.71
N THR A 110 -3.33 -7.49 13.92
CA THR A 110 -4.56 -7.37 14.72
C THR A 110 -4.64 -6.05 15.49
N ALA A 111 -3.57 -5.24 15.47
CA ALA A 111 -3.60 -3.88 16.00
C ALA A 111 -4.57 -3.01 15.21
N ALA A 112 -5.07 -1.93 15.82
CA ALA A 112 -6.12 -1.09 15.25
C ALA A 112 -5.72 -0.45 13.91
N GLU A 113 -4.42 -0.38 13.65
CA GLU A 113 -3.81 0.20 12.47
C GLU A 113 -3.48 -0.76 11.34
N GLY A 114 -3.61 -2.07 11.54
CA GLY A 114 -3.29 -3.03 10.49
C GLY A 114 -4.09 -2.79 9.20
N GLY A 115 -3.40 -2.66 8.07
CA GLY A 115 -4.01 -2.40 6.76
C GLY A 115 -4.29 -0.93 6.47
N ASP A 116 -4.07 -0.01 7.42
CA ASP A 116 -4.28 1.41 7.17
C ASP A 116 -3.12 2.03 6.42
N THR A 117 -3.46 2.95 5.51
CA THR A 117 -2.53 3.61 4.60
C THR A 117 -2.58 5.12 4.79
N TRP A 118 -1.40 5.73 4.84
CA TRP A 118 -1.18 7.14 5.09
C TRP A 118 -0.31 7.77 4.00
N PHE A 119 -0.79 8.86 3.39
CA PHE A 119 -0.04 9.64 2.41
C PHE A 119 0.36 11.01 2.98
N ASN A 120 1.53 11.53 2.60
CA ASN A 120 1.95 12.86 3.03
C ASN A 120 0.93 13.94 2.61
N ASN A 121 0.52 14.79 3.56
CA ASN A 121 -0.54 15.78 3.35
C ASN A 121 -0.03 17.11 2.78
N SER A 122 1.15 17.56 3.20
CA SER A 122 1.63 18.92 2.93
C SER A 122 2.44 19.10 1.65
N ASP A 123 3.15 18.08 1.16
CA ASP A 123 4.08 18.22 0.03
C ASP A 123 3.38 18.30 -1.34
N GLY A 124 2.08 17.97 -1.39
CA GLY A 124 1.23 18.10 -2.57
C GLY A 124 1.47 17.04 -3.66
N TYR A 125 2.47 16.17 -3.52
CA TYR A 125 2.77 15.09 -4.48
C TYR A 125 1.56 14.21 -4.79
N TYR A 126 0.72 13.95 -3.80
CA TYR A 126 -0.44 13.05 -3.93
C TYR A 126 -1.73 13.75 -4.34
N ASN A 127 -1.75 15.06 -4.60
CA ASN A 127 -2.99 15.80 -4.89
C ASN A 127 -3.70 15.33 -6.16
N THR A 128 -2.93 14.86 -7.15
CA THR A 128 -3.40 14.46 -8.47
C THR A 128 -2.75 13.15 -8.92
N PRO A 129 -3.13 12.00 -8.33
CA PRO A 129 -2.65 10.71 -8.80
C PRO A 129 -3.26 10.40 -10.16
N VAL A 130 -2.39 10.06 -11.11
CA VAL A 130 -2.76 9.73 -12.50
C VAL A 130 -1.84 8.60 -12.93
N LYS A 131 -2.41 7.55 -13.56
CA LYS A 131 -1.63 6.39 -14.00
C LYS A 131 -0.36 6.82 -14.74
N GLY A 132 0.75 6.24 -14.32
CA GLY A 132 2.08 6.52 -14.88
C GLY A 132 2.87 7.53 -14.06
N ASN A 133 2.26 8.27 -13.13
CA ASN A 133 3.01 9.14 -12.22
C ASN A 133 3.32 8.47 -10.87
N TYR A 134 4.29 9.07 -10.15
CA TYR A 134 4.74 8.61 -8.83
C TYR A 134 3.58 8.41 -7.85
N ALA A 135 2.67 9.38 -7.72
CA ALA A 135 1.56 9.29 -6.79
C ALA A 135 0.64 8.09 -7.07
N SER A 136 0.39 7.74 -8.34
CA SER A 136 -0.38 6.55 -8.67
C SER A 136 0.35 5.25 -8.32
N LEU A 137 1.66 5.17 -8.61
CA LEU A 137 2.47 4.01 -8.22
C LEU A 137 2.48 3.86 -6.70
N THR A 138 2.70 4.94 -5.95
CA THR A 138 2.77 4.87 -4.50
C THR A 138 1.44 4.40 -3.89
N ILE A 139 0.28 4.88 -4.38
CA ILE A 139 -1.01 4.37 -3.90
C ILE A 139 -1.14 2.86 -4.15
N LEU A 140 -0.77 2.39 -5.34
CA LEU A 140 -0.77 0.97 -5.69
C LEU A 140 0.19 0.14 -4.80
N HIS A 141 1.36 0.70 -4.51
CA HIS A 141 2.41 0.13 -3.67
C HIS A 141 1.97 0.01 -2.21
N GLU A 142 1.43 1.08 -1.62
CA GLU A 142 0.99 1.05 -0.22
C GLU A 142 -0.19 0.08 0.00
N ILE A 143 -1.09 -0.07 -0.99
CA ILE A 143 -2.11 -1.12 -0.94
C ILE A 143 -1.46 -2.51 -0.90
N GLY A 144 -0.32 -2.70 -1.58
CA GLY A 144 0.47 -3.93 -1.52
C GLY A 144 0.93 -4.24 -0.10
N HIS A 145 1.52 -3.26 0.59
CA HIS A 145 1.87 -3.37 2.01
C HIS A 145 0.66 -3.69 2.90
N ALA A 146 -0.45 -2.97 2.72
CA ALA A 146 -1.69 -3.22 3.46
C ALA A 146 -2.24 -4.65 3.26
N LEU A 147 -1.94 -5.28 2.12
CA LEU A 147 -2.31 -6.66 1.80
C LEU A 147 -1.24 -7.70 2.17
N GLY A 148 -0.05 -7.27 2.61
CA GLY A 148 1.02 -8.14 3.11
C GLY A 148 2.24 -8.30 2.20
N LEU A 149 2.35 -7.50 1.13
CA LEU A 149 3.54 -7.51 0.29
C LEU A 149 4.65 -6.64 0.89
N GLU A 150 5.89 -7.11 0.85
CA GLU A 150 7.07 -6.40 1.37
C GLU A 150 7.95 -5.88 0.23
N HIS A 151 8.85 -4.93 0.55
CA HIS A 151 9.82 -4.46 -0.41
C HIS A 151 10.72 -5.58 -0.92
N ALA A 152 10.97 -5.60 -2.24
CA ALA A 152 11.76 -6.63 -2.90
C ALA A 152 13.21 -6.78 -2.38
N HIS A 153 13.75 -5.75 -1.72
CA HIS A 153 15.11 -5.72 -1.20
C HIS A 153 15.20 -5.97 0.31
N GLU A 154 14.07 -6.23 0.96
CA GLU A 154 13.97 -6.48 2.39
C GLU A 154 13.70 -7.96 2.68
N HIS A 155 13.93 -8.38 3.92
CA HIS A 155 13.73 -9.74 4.42
C HIS A 155 14.22 -10.87 3.49
N PHE A 156 13.34 -11.49 2.70
CA PHE A 156 13.65 -12.53 1.71
C PHE A 156 14.20 -11.95 0.41
N VAL A 157 15.23 -11.10 0.49
CA VAL A 157 15.82 -10.32 -0.62
C VAL A 157 15.69 -10.99 -1.99
N MET A 158 14.87 -10.40 -2.86
CA MET A 158 14.70 -10.81 -4.25
C MET A 158 16.06 -10.72 -4.98
N PRO A 159 16.40 -11.69 -5.85
CA PRO A 159 17.61 -11.57 -6.66
C PRO A 159 17.60 -10.29 -7.51
N ALA A 160 18.75 -9.60 -7.53
CA ALA A 160 18.85 -8.24 -8.06
C ALA A 160 18.51 -8.09 -9.56
N ASP A 161 18.50 -9.19 -10.33
CA ASP A 161 18.09 -9.18 -11.73
C ASP A 161 16.55 -9.12 -11.92
N ARG A 162 15.79 -9.19 -10.82
CA ARG A 162 14.33 -9.04 -10.78
C ARG A 162 13.83 -7.99 -9.78
N ASP A 163 14.71 -7.43 -8.96
CA ASP A 163 14.37 -6.34 -8.05
C ASP A 163 14.37 -4.99 -8.81
N SER A 164 13.29 -4.74 -9.54
CA SER A 164 12.99 -3.45 -10.17
C SER A 164 11.51 -3.30 -10.47
N MET A 165 11.08 -2.06 -10.70
CA MET A 165 9.69 -1.68 -11.02
C MET A 165 9.13 -2.43 -12.23
N GLU A 166 9.97 -2.94 -13.13
CA GLU A 166 9.54 -3.76 -14.27
C GLU A 166 8.94 -5.12 -13.85
N TYR A 167 9.22 -5.57 -12.62
CA TYR A 167 8.86 -6.90 -12.13
C TYR A 167 7.97 -6.89 -10.89
N THR A 168 8.08 -5.84 -10.06
CA THR A 168 7.24 -5.65 -8.86
C THR A 168 7.12 -4.16 -8.55
N VAL A 169 5.90 -3.72 -8.22
CA VAL A 169 5.68 -2.35 -7.72
C VAL A 169 6.27 -2.15 -6.33
N MET A 170 6.67 -3.22 -5.63
CA MET A 170 7.31 -3.19 -4.31
C MET A 170 8.82 -2.88 -4.36
N SER A 171 9.42 -2.75 -5.55
CA SER A 171 10.83 -2.40 -5.67
C SER A 171 11.05 -0.89 -5.66
N TYR A 172 12.02 -0.40 -4.87
CA TYR A 172 12.49 0.99 -4.91
C TYR A 172 13.35 1.31 -6.14
N ARG A 173 13.66 0.33 -7.00
CA ARG A 173 14.50 0.54 -8.18
C ARG A 173 13.66 0.84 -9.40
N SER A 174 13.92 1.98 -10.04
CA SER A 174 13.32 2.36 -11.33
C SER A 174 13.55 1.34 -12.45
N TYR A 175 14.72 0.71 -12.45
CA TYR A 175 15.18 -0.29 -13.42
C TYR A 175 16.22 -1.19 -12.73
N VAL A 176 16.52 -2.34 -13.33
CA VAL A 176 17.53 -3.28 -12.80
C VAL A 176 18.87 -2.59 -12.53
N GLY A 177 19.33 -2.64 -11.28
CA GLY A 177 20.59 -2.03 -10.85
C GLY A 177 20.51 -0.56 -10.42
N ALA A 178 19.32 0.07 -10.44
CA ALA A 178 19.13 1.40 -9.86
C ALA A 178 19.32 1.41 -8.33
N SER A 179 19.41 2.60 -7.75
CA SER A 179 19.55 2.79 -6.30
C SER A 179 18.23 2.53 -5.56
N THR A 180 18.30 1.92 -4.38
CA THR A 180 17.15 1.83 -3.43
C THR A 180 17.09 3.01 -2.46
N THR A 181 18.12 3.86 -2.41
CA THR A 181 18.23 4.93 -1.40
C THR A 181 18.17 6.33 -1.98
N SER A 182 18.35 6.47 -3.29
CA SER A 182 18.33 7.77 -3.98
C SER A 182 16.93 8.17 -4.49
N GLY A 183 15.94 7.29 -4.31
CA GLY A 183 14.60 7.43 -4.87
C GLY A 183 14.53 7.05 -6.35
N TYR A 184 13.31 7.02 -6.89
CA TYR A 184 13.07 6.74 -8.30
C TYR A 184 13.63 7.83 -9.21
N VAL A 185 14.12 7.42 -10.38
CA VAL A 185 14.63 8.27 -11.46
C VAL A 185 13.82 8.11 -12.75
N ASN A 186 12.59 7.59 -12.65
CA ASN A 186 11.67 7.48 -13.79
C ASN A 186 11.35 8.87 -14.35
N GLU A 187 11.08 8.95 -15.65
CA GLU A 187 10.42 10.13 -16.22
C GLU A 187 9.00 10.30 -15.65
N THR A 188 8.42 11.49 -15.78
CA THR A 188 7.14 11.88 -15.16
C THR A 188 6.00 10.87 -15.31
N TRP A 189 5.89 10.19 -16.44
CA TRP A 189 4.84 9.22 -16.78
C TRP A 189 5.33 7.78 -16.90
N GLY A 190 6.58 7.53 -16.51
CA GLY A 190 7.29 6.27 -16.69
C GLY A 190 7.16 5.31 -15.52
N TYR A 191 6.24 5.56 -14.59
CA TYR A 191 5.99 4.68 -13.46
C TYR A 191 5.02 3.56 -13.84
N ALA A 192 5.09 2.43 -13.11
CA ALA A 192 4.15 1.33 -13.26
C ALA A 192 2.70 1.80 -13.20
N GLN A 193 1.85 1.23 -14.07
CA GLN A 193 0.42 1.57 -14.15
C GLN A 193 -0.49 0.43 -13.72
N SER A 194 0.11 -0.70 -13.34
CA SER A 194 -0.56 -1.90 -12.84
C SER A 194 0.36 -2.73 -11.97
N LEU A 195 -0.21 -3.74 -11.31
CA LEU A 195 0.55 -4.83 -10.72
C LEU A 195 1.44 -5.48 -11.77
N MET A 196 2.65 -5.82 -11.35
CA MET A 196 3.65 -6.50 -12.15
C MET A 196 3.68 -7.99 -11.83
N MET A 197 4.50 -8.73 -12.57
CA MET A 197 4.49 -10.20 -12.55
C MET A 197 4.64 -10.80 -11.15
N TYR A 198 5.54 -10.29 -10.31
CA TYR A 198 5.75 -10.84 -8.97
C TYR A 198 4.78 -10.31 -7.93
N ASP A 199 4.17 -9.14 -8.14
CA ASP A 199 3.05 -8.69 -7.32
C ASP A 199 1.87 -9.67 -7.49
N ILE A 200 1.56 -10.02 -8.74
CA ILE A 200 0.47 -10.95 -9.06
C ILE A 200 0.77 -12.36 -8.55
N ALA A 201 2.01 -12.84 -8.69
CA ALA A 201 2.38 -14.20 -8.27
C ALA A 201 2.39 -14.37 -6.75
N ALA A 202 2.52 -13.29 -5.99
CA ALA A 202 2.58 -13.30 -4.52
C ALA A 202 1.20 -13.25 -3.85
N LEU A 203 0.16 -12.73 -4.52
CA LEU A 203 -1.22 -12.59 -4.02
C LEU A 203 -2.03 -13.88 -4.13
#